data_AF-A0A5K0WX98-F1
#
_entry.id   AF-A0A5K0WX98-F1
#
_cell.length_a   1.000
_cell.length_b   1.000
_cell.length_c   1.000
_cell.angle_alpha   90.00
_cell.angle_beta   90.00
_cell.angle_gamma   90.00
#
_symmetry.space_group_name_H-M   'P 1'
#
loop_
_entity.id
_entity.type
_entity.pdbx_description
1 polymer ?
#
loop_
_entity_poly.entity_id
_entity_poly.type
_entity_poly.pdbx_seq_one_letter_code
_entity_poly.pdbx_strand_id
1 'polypeptide(L)' 'VTSPYANILYHKENVTSGQFAFTTTEAGNYLACFWLEGNHNGLGANVNIDWKIGIAAKDWESVARKEKIE' A
#
# COMPACT_ATOMS: atom_id res chain seq x y z
N VAL A 1 7.49 -0.53 -0.53
CA VAL A 1 6.38 -0.47 -1.51
C VAL A 1 6.92 -0.17 -2.88
N THR A 2 6.56 -0.96 -3.87
CA THR A 2 6.94 -0.79 -5.27
C THR A 2 5.71 -0.59 -6.17
N SER A 3 5.87 0.22 -7.21
CA SER A 3 4.85 0.47 -8.22
C SER A 3 4.78 -0.67 -9.26
N PRO A 4 3.75 -0.70 -10.12
CA PRO A 4 3.62 -1.70 -11.19
C PRO A 4 4.82 -1.72 -12.14
N TYR A 5 5.54 -0.60 -12.25
CA TYR A 5 6.73 -0.43 -13.09
C TYR A 5 8.04 -0.55 -12.31
N ALA A 6 8.01 -1.19 -11.14
CA ALA A 6 9.16 -1.44 -10.27
C ALA A 6 9.80 -0.18 -9.66
N ASN A 7 9.12 0.97 -9.65
CA ASN A 7 9.61 2.14 -8.91
C ASN A 7 9.43 1.94 -7.40
N ILE A 8 10.45 2.23 -6.61
CA ILE A 8 10.37 2.17 -5.14
C ILE A 8 9.67 3.44 -4.64
N LEU A 9 8.45 3.28 -4.14
CA LEU A 9 7.67 4.39 -3.55
C LEU A 9 7.95 4.59 -2.06
N TYR A 10 8.31 3.50 -1.36
CA TYR A 10 8.63 3.55 0.07
C TYR A 10 9.60 2.44 0.42
N HIS A 11 10.65 2.77 1.16
CA HIS A 11 11.63 1.82 1.69
C HIS A 11 12.09 2.29 3.06
N LYS A 12 12.12 1.38 4.03
CA LYS A 12 12.63 1.67 5.37
C LYS A 12 13.15 0.41 6.03
N GLU A 13 14.30 0.53 6.69
CA GLU A 13 15.01 -0.55 7.36
C GLU A 13 14.98 -0.36 8.89
N ASN A 14 15.24 -1.44 9.63
CA ASN A 14 15.35 -1.44 11.09
C ASN A 14 14.12 -0.83 11.80
N VAL A 15 12.93 -1.21 11.36
CA VAL A 15 11.65 -0.74 11.91
C VAL A 15 10.96 -1.80 12.76
N THR A 16 10.46 -1.38 13.93
CA THR A 16 9.60 -2.22 14.79
C THR A 16 8.12 -1.82 14.70
N SER A 17 7.85 -0.55 14.39
CA SER A 17 6.51 -0.03 14.15
C SER A 17 6.58 1.23 13.26
N GLY A 18 5.47 1.57 12.61
CA GLY A 18 5.39 2.77 11.80
C GLY A 18 4.08 2.89 11.04
N GLN A 19 3.87 4.07 10.46
CA GLN A 19 2.77 4.38 9.56
C GLN A 19 3.34 5.13 8.37
N PHE A 20 2.83 4.85 7.18
CA PHE A 20 3.18 5.54 5.96
C PHE A 20 1.98 5.59 5.03
N ALA A 21 1.97 6.56 4.12
CA ALA A 21 0.96 6.71 3.09
C ALA A 21 1.64 7.12 1.78
N PHE A 22 1.04 6.70 0.66
CA PHE A 22 1.46 7.10 -0.68
C PHE A 22 0.22 7.18 -1.56
N THR A 23 0.30 7.98 -2.62
CA THR A 23 -0.76 8.07 -3.63
C THR A 23 -0.33 7.30 -4.86
N THR A 24 -1.22 6.48 -5.40
CA THR A 24 -0.98 5.73 -6.64
C THR A 24 -1.14 6.66 -7.85
N THR A 25 -0.12 6.74 -8.70
CA THR A 25 -0.12 7.54 -9.94
C THR A 25 -0.34 6.71 -11.19
N GLU A 26 -0.14 5.40 -11.10
CA GLU A 26 -0.27 4.47 -12.22
C GLU A 26 -1.36 3.43 -11.94
N ALA A 27 -2.05 3.00 -13.00
CA ALA A 27 -2.95 1.86 -12.90
C ALA A 27 -2.12 0.56 -12.80
N GLY A 28 -2.49 -0.33 -11.87
CA GLY A 28 -1.88 -1.65 -11.74
C GLY A 28 -1.65 -2.05 -10.29
N ASN A 29 -0.84 -3.09 -10.12
CA ASN A 29 -0.55 -3.69 -8.82
C ASN A 29 0.61 -2.99 -8.13
N TYR A 30 0.37 -2.54 -6.90
CA TYR A 30 1.41 -2.05 -5.99
C TYR A 30 1.74 -3.15 -4.98
N LEU A 31 3.03 -3.34 -4.68
CA LEU A 31 3.50 -4.40 -3.79
C LEU A 31 4.13 -3.80 -2.52
N ALA A 32 3.68 -4.25 -1.34
CA ALA A 32 4.33 -3.96 -0.07
C ALA A 32 5.04 -5.22 0.44
N CYS A 33 6.37 -5.16 0.55
CA CYS A 33 7.19 -6.25 1.06
C CYS A 33 7.63 -5.97 2.51
N PHE A 34 7.60 -7.01 3.34
CA PHE A 34 8.18 -7.04 4.68
C PHE A 34 9.19 -8.18 4.72
N TRP A 35 10.41 -7.88 5.16
CA TRP A 35 11.48 -8.88 5.25
C TRP A 35 12.18 -8.77 6.60
N LEU A 36 12.71 -9.90 7.06
CA LEU A 36 13.56 -9.98 8.24
C LEU A 36 14.98 -10.23 7.75
N GLU A 37 15.93 -9.39 8.16
CA GLU A 37 17.34 -9.55 7.82
C GLU A 37 18.10 -10.24 8.95
N GLY A 38 18.76 -11.36 8.61
CA GLY A 38 19.67 -12.06 9.52
C GLY A 38 19.28 -13.52 9.80
N ASN A 39 20.14 -14.20 10.57
CA ASN A 39 19.90 -15.57 11.00
C ASN A 39 19.03 -15.57 12.26
N HIS A 40 17.71 -15.47 12.08
CA HIS A 40 16.76 -15.44 13.20
C HIS A 40 16.55 -16.81 13.84
N ASN A 41 17.54 -17.71 13.95
CA ASN A 41 17.49 -19.00 14.68
C ASN A 41 16.14 -19.79 14.63
N GLY A 42 15.36 -19.69 13.55
CA GLY A 42 14.01 -20.27 13.45
C GLY A 42 12.88 -19.53 14.18
N LEU A 43 13.15 -18.41 14.87
CA LEU A 43 12.15 -17.52 15.45
C LEU A 43 11.49 -16.68 14.34
N GLY A 44 10.24 -16.99 14.02
CA GLY A 44 9.41 -16.16 13.13
C GLY A 44 9.07 -14.81 13.78
N ALA A 45 8.69 -13.83 12.96
CA ALA A 45 8.15 -12.56 13.44
C ALA A 45 6.64 -12.48 13.20
N ASN A 46 5.94 -11.79 14.12
CA ASN A 46 4.56 -11.39 13.92
C ASN A 46 4.54 -9.95 13.41
N VAL A 47 3.79 -9.70 12.34
CA VAL A 47 3.60 -8.35 11.77
C VAL A 47 2.11 -8.03 11.85
N ASN A 48 1.77 -6.98 12.58
CA ASN A 48 0.40 -6.46 12.64
C ASN A 48 0.26 -5.29 11.64
N ILE A 49 -0.77 -5.35 10.79
CA ILE A 49 -0.97 -4.40 9.68
C ILE A 49 -2.39 -3.85 9.75
N ASP A 50 -2.50 -2.52 9.87
CA ASP A 50 -3.73 -1.78 9.58
C ASP A 50 -3.56 -1.14 8.19
N TRP A 51 -4.34 -1.60 7.22
CA TRP A 51 -4.26 -1.17 5.83
C TRP A 51 -5.52 -0.41 5.43
N LYS A 52 -5.34 0.82 4.94
CA LYS A 52 -6.43 1.69 4.46
C LYS A 52 -6.18 2.07 3.01
N ILE A 53 -7.19 1.87 2.18
CA ILE A 53 -7.20 2.32 0.79
C ILE A 53 -8.26 3.40 0.63
N GLY A 54 -7.93 4.44 -0.13
CA GLY A 54 -8.85 5.48 -0.57
C GLY A 54 -8.76 5.64 -2.07
N ILE A 55 -9.82 6.17 -2.67
CA ILE A 55 -9.84 6.53 -4.09
C ILE A 55 -9.84 8.05 -4.15
N ALA A 56 -8.84 8.63 -4.81
CA ALA A 56 -8.90 10.04 -5.20
C ALA A 56 -9.95 10.14 -6.33
N ALA A 57 -11.18 10.51 -5.98
CA ALA A 57 -12.25 10.71 -6.95
C ALA A 57 -11.96 11.96 -7.79
N LYS A 58 -11.36 11.78 -8.98
CA LYS A 58 -11.27 12.86 -9.98
C LYS A 58 -12.66 13.26 -10.49
N ASP A 59 -13.57 12.30 -10.60
CA ASP A 59 -14.91 12.49 -11.17
C ASP A 59 -16.02 12.09 -10.20
N TRP A 60 -16.04 12.66 -9.00
CA TRP A 60 -17.10 12.40 -8.01
C TRP A 60 -18.51 12.61 -8.63
N GLU A 61 -18.66 13.58 -9.54
CA GLU A 61 -19.90 13.82 -10.29
C GLU A 61 -20.31 12.65 -11.20
N SER A 62 -19.34 11.93 -11.80
CA SER A 62 -19.64 10.79 -12.68
C SER A 62 -20.02 9.53 -11.92
N VAL A 63 -19.43 9.33 -10.73
CA VAL A 63 -19.73 8.20 -9.85
C VAL A 63 -21.07 8.43 -9.15
N ALA A 64 -21.32 9.64 -8.65
CA ALA A 64 -22.59 10.01 -8.00
C ALA A 64 -23.78 10.00 -8.98
N ARG A 65 -23.57 10.31 -10.28
CA ARG A 65 -24.63 10.19 -11.30
C ARG A 65 -24.96 8.75 -11.65
N LYS A 66 -24.02 7.81 -11.55
CA LYS A 66 -24.28 6.39 -11.87
C LYS A 66 -25.20 5.72 -10.84
N GLU A 67 -25.25 6.21 -9.60
CA GLU A 67 -26.20 5.76 -8.57
C GLU A 67 -27.55 6.49 -8.60
N LYS A 68 -27.73 7.51 -9.46
CA LYS A 68 -29.00 8.22 -9.69
C LYS A 68 -29.61 7.93 -11.06
N ILE A 69 -29.48 6.70 -11.56
CA ILE A 69 -30.24 6.24 -12.74
C ILE A 69 -31.20 5.15 -12.24
N GLU A 70 -32.48 5.57 -12.17
CA GLU A 70 -33.75 4.84 -11.92
C GLU A 70 -33.75 3.48 -11.22
#